data_AF-A0A9P6XPR8-F1
#
_entry.id   AF-A0A9P6XPR8-F1
#
_cell.length_a   1.000
_cell.length_b   1.000
_cell.length_c   1.000
_cell.angle_alpha   90.00
_cell.angle_beta   90.00
_cell.angle_gamma   90.00
#
_symmetry.space_group_name_H-M   'P 1'
#
loop_
_entity.id
_entity.type
_entity.pdbx_description
1 polymer ?
#
loop_
_entity_poly.entity_id
_entity_poly.type
_entity_poly.pdbx_seq_one_letter_code
_entity_poly.pdbx_strand_id
1 'polypeptide(L)' 'MHKLVLMRHGESQWNLENRFTGWTDVDLTETGREQARKAGELLKKEGYTFDLAYSSLLKRAIRTLWIALDAMDAMLEQG' A
#
# COMPACT_ATOMS: atom_id res chain seq x y z
N MET A 1 -13.52 -21.30 -3.59
CA MET A 1 -12.09 -21.11 -3.30
C MET A 1 -11.89 -19.63 -2.95
N HIS A 2 -11.24 -19.33 -1.82
CA HIS A 2 -11.02 -17.95 -1.38
C HIS A 2 -9.61 -17.49 -1.75
N LYS A 3 -9.44 -16.20 -2.05
CA LYS A 3 -8.13 -15.56 -2.26
C LYS A 3 -7.91 -14.50 -1.19
N LEU A 4 -6.70 -14.46 -0.65
CA LEU A 4 -6.24 -13.41 0.26
C LEU A 4 -5.02 -12.76 -0.38
N VAL A 5 -5.03 -11.43 -0.50
CA VAL A 5 -3.91 -10.65 -1.03
C VAL A 5 -3.22 -9.95 0.13
N LEU A 6 -1.90 -10.17 0.24
CA LEU A 6 -1.05 -9.51 1.23
C LEU A 6 -0.09 -8.57 0.51
N MET A 7 0.03 -7.34 1.02
CA MET A 7 0.92 -6.33 0.46
C MET A 7 1.74 -5.69 1.58
N ARG A 8 3.07 -5.70 1.42
CA ARG A 8 3.96 -4.89 2.27
C ARG A 8 3.92 -3.44 1.79
N HIS A 9 4.05 -2.50 2.71
CA HIS A 9 4.21 -1.09 2.35
C HIS A 9 5.38 -0.88 1.37
N GLY A 10 5.25 0.12 0.49
CA GLY A 10 6.36 0.55 -0.37
C GLY A 10 7.57 1.03 0.44
N GLU A 11 8.69 1.25 -0.22
CA GLU A 11 9.91 1.76 0.41
C GLU A 11 9.63 3.01 1.27
N SER A 12 10.04 2.96 2.53
CA SER A 12 9.97 4.09 3.45
C SER A 12 11.31 4.82 3.56
N GLN A 13 11.28 6.06 4.04
CA GLN A 13 12.49 6.87 4.24
C GLN A 13 13.56 6.12 5.05
N TRP A 14 13.17 5.34 6.07
CA TRP A 14 14.12 4.58 6.87
C TRP A 14 14.54 3.25 6.25
N ASN A 15 13.80 2.71 5.28
CA ASN A 15 14.32 1.61 4.45
C ASN A 15 15.47 2.12 3.59
N LEU A 16 15.29 3.28 2.94
CA LEU A 16 16.34 3.93 2.14
C LEU A 16 17.58 4.26 2.99
N GLU A 17 17.38 4.76 4.20
CA GLU A 17 18.46 5.10 5.14
C GLU A 17 19.08 3.89 5.87
N ASN A 18 18.61 2.65 5.62
CA ASN A 18 19.01 1.44 6.35
C ASN A 18 18.88 1.57 7.89
N ARG A 19 17.76 2.12 8.35
CA ARG A 19 17.44 2.33 9.78
C ARG A 19 16.30 1.44 10.23
N PHE A 20 16.40 0.93 11.46
CA PHE A 20 15.30 0.20 12.11
C PHE A 20 14.12 1.12 12.41
N THR A 21 12.96 0.90 11.78
CA THR A 21 11.79 1.78 11.88
C THR A 21 10.91 1.54 13.11
N GLY A 22 10.58 0.27 13.38
CA GLY A 22 9.60 -0.08 14.41
C GLY A 22 8.28 0.69 14.24
N TRP A 23 7.81 1.29 15.33
CA TRP A 23 6.55 2.05 15.37
C TRP A 23 6.71 3.53 15.01
N THR A 24 7.91 3.97 14.68
CA THR A 24 8.14 5.33 14.20
C THR A 24 7.35 5.56 12.92
N ASP A 25 6.57 6.62 12.90
CA ASP A 25 5.62 6.90 11.82
C ASP A 25 6.27 7.65 10.65
N VAL A 26 7.24 6.98 10.01
CA VAL A 26 7.96 7.48 8.83
C VAL A 26 7.15 7.26 7.55
N ASP A 27 7.40 8.13 6.59
CA ASP A 27 6.68 8.17 5.32
C ASP A 27 7.31 7.30 4.23
N LEU A 28 6.59 7.16 3.12
CA LEU A 28 7.10 6.56 1.88
C LEU A 28 8.09 7.49 1.18
N THR A 29 9.11 6.90 0.55
CA THR A 29 9.92 7.60 -0.46
C THR A 29 9.12 7.76 -1.75
N GLU A 30 9.62 8.53 -2.71
CA GLU A 30 9.01 8.61 -4.04
C GLU A 30 9.01 7.23 -4.72
N THR A 31 10.11 6.47 -4.59
CA THR A 31 10.19 5.08 -5.03
C THR A 31 9.10 4.22 -4.39
N GLY A 32 8.85 4.37 -3.08
CA GLY A 32 7.80 3.64 -2.38
C GLY A 32 6.39 3.97 -2.86
N ARG A 33 6.13 5.23 -3.24
CA ARG A 33 4.86 5.64 -3.84
C ARG A 33 4.66 5.02 -5.22
N GLU A 34 5.70 5.01 -6.04
CA GLU A 34 5.67 4.37 -7.36
C GLU A 34 5.47 2.85 -7.27
N GLN A 35 6.11 2.19 -6.29
CA GLN A 35 5.89 0.78 -6.01
C GLN A 35 4.42 0.49 -5.67
N ALA A 36 3.80 1.32 -4.83
CA ALA A 36 2.38 1.19 -4.47
C ALA A 36 1.46 1.36 -5.69
N ARG A 37 1.74 2.35 -6.55
CA ARG A 37 0.99 2.60 -7.79
C ARG A 37 1.06 1.39 -8.73
N LYS A 38 2.27 0.89 -9.01
CA LYS A 38 2.48 -0.30 -9.85
C LYS A 38 1.78 -1.54 -9.29
N ALA A 39 1.74 -1.69 -7.97
CA ALA A 39 1.03 -2.80 -7.35
C ALA A 39 -0.49 -2.70 -7.59
N GLY A 40 -1.08 -1.50 -7.47
CA GLY A 40 -2.48 -1.26 -7.81
C GLY A 40 -2.79 -1.50 -9.29
N GLU A 41 -1.96 -0.98 -10.20
CA GLU A 41 -2.10 -1.21 -11.64
C GLU A 41 -2.03 -2.70 -12.00
N LEU A 42 -1.13 -3.45 -11.37
CA LEU A 42 -1.01 -4.90 -11.56
C LEU A 42 -2.28 -5.62 -11.06
N LEU A 43 -2.78 -5.28 -9.88
CA LEU A 43 -4.01 -5.87 -9.34
C LEU A 43 -5.21 -5.61 -10.25
N LYS A 44 -5.33 -4.38 -10.77
CA LYS A 44 -6.36 -4.01 -11.75
C LYS A 44 -6.24 -4.81 -13.04
N LYS A 45 -5.03 -4.90 -13.60
CA LYS A 45 -4.75 -5.65 -14.83
C LYS A 45 -5.10 -7.13 -14.70
N GLU A 46 -4.84 -7.72 -13.54
CA GLU A 46 -5.13 -9.13 -13.25
C GLU A 46 -6.59 -9.37 -12.80
N GLY A 47 -7.43 -8.32 -12.79
CA GLY A 47 -8.86 -8.43 -12.50
C GLY A 47 -9.20 -8.65 -11.02
N TYR A 48 -8.32 -8.27 -10.09
CA TYR A 48 -8.63 -8.31 -8.66
C TYR A 48 -9.57 -7.17 -8.27
N THR A 49 -10.51 -7.49 -7.38
CA THR A 49 -11.41 -6.54 -6.71
C THR A 49 -11.45 -6.87 -5.23
N PHE A 50 -11.82 -5.89 -4.40
CA PHE A 50 -11.80 -6.02 -2.94
C PHE A 50 -13.02 -5.34 -2.33
N ASP A 51 -13.72 -6.08 -1.46
CA ASP A 51 -14.82 -5.53 -0.67
C ASP A 51 -14.32 -4.83 0.61
N LEU A 52 -13.19 -5.32 1.15
CA LEU A 52 -12.60 -4.85 2.40
C LEU A 52 -11.08 -4.78 2.29
N ALA A 53 -10.49 -3.77 2.91
CA ALA A 53 -9.06 -3.63 3.07
C ALA A 53 -8.71 -3.33 4.53
N TYR A 54 -7.61 -3.91 5.00
CA TYR A 54 -7.09 -3.72 6.35
C TYR A 54 -5.66 -3.19 6.28
N SER A 55 -5.30 -2.30 7.19
CA SER A 55 -3.95 -1.75 7.32
C SER A 55 -3.61 -1.50 8.78
N SER A 56 -2.32 -1.33 9.07
CA SER A 56 -1.89 -0.76 10.36
C SER A 56 -2.23 0.73 10.44
N LEU A 57 -2.04 1.35 11.60
CA LEU A 57 -2.19 2.80 11.79
C LEU A 57 -0.99 3.62 11.29
N LEU A 58 0.02 3.00 10.68
CA LEU A 58 1.26 3.68 10.26
C LEU A 58 1.13 4.24 8.85
N LYS A 59 1.52 5.51 8.65
CA LYS A 59 1.28 6.25 7.40
C LYS A 59 1.85 5.55 6.15
N ARG A 60 2.99 4.88 6.27
CA ARG A 60 3.60 4.12 5.16
C ARG A 60 2.69 2.99 4.66
N ALA A 61 1.99 2.30 5.56
CA ALA A 61 1.07 1.23 5.20
C ALA A 61 -0.25 1.81 4.66
N ILE A 62 -0.80 2.83 5.32
CA ILE A 62 -2.04 3.51 4.89
C ILE A 62 -1.87 4.11 3.49
N ARG A 63 -0.77 4.83 3.24
CA ARG A 63 -0.52 5.46 1.94
C ARG A 63 -0.25 4.45 0.83
N THR A 64 0.42 3.33 1.15
CA THR A 64 0.57 2.25 0.17
C THR A 64 -0.81 1.73 -0.25
N LEU A 65 -1.69 1.47 0.73
CA LEU A 65 -3.05 1.02 0.48
C LEU A 65 -3.84 2.04 -0.36
N TRP A 66 -3.84 3.32 0.04
CA TRP A 66 -4.56 4.37 -0.68
C TRP A 66 -4.08 4.51 -2.11
N ILE A 67 -2.78 4.57 -2.35
CA ILE A 67 -2.22 4.70 -3.71
C ILE A 67 -2.58 3.47 -4.56
N ALA A 68 -2.53 2.26 -3.99
CA ALA A 68 -2.90 1.05 -4.71
C ALA A 68 -4.39 1.03 -5.06
N LEU A 69 -5.28 1.38 -4.12
CA LEU A 69 -6.73 1.45 -4.37
C LEU A 69 -7.10 2.54 -5.38
N ASP A 70 -6.44 3.69 -5.32
CA ASP A 70 -6.61 4.78 -6.29
C ASP A 70 -6.20 4.34 -7.70
N ALA A 71 -5.03 3.70 -7.85
CA ALA A 71 -4.59 3.13 -9.13
C ALA A 71 -5.53 2.02 -9.65
N MET A 72 -6.20 1.32 -8.75
CA MET A 72 -7.22 0.33 -9.11
C MET A 72 -8.55 0.97 -9.54
N ASP A 73 -8.80 2.24 -9.23
CA ASP A 73 -10.13 2.88 -9.25
C ASP A 73 -11.12 2.16 -8.31
N ALA A 74 -10.64 1.85 -7.10
CA ALA A 74 -11.32 1.04 -6.09
C ALA A 74 -11.29 1.72 -4.72
N MET A 75 -11.32 3.06 -4.69
CA MET A 75 -11.36 3.81 -3.43
C MET A 75 -12.60 3.41 -2.62
N LEU A 76 -12.35 2.91 -1.41
CA LEU A 76 -13.39 2.48 -0.50
C LEU A 76 -13.84 3.67 0.36
N GLU A 77 -15.15 3.81 0.58
CA GLU A 77 -15.68 4.78 1.53
C GLU A 77 -15.12 4.49 2.93
N GLN A 78 -14.57 5.51 3.58
CA GLN A 78 -14.21 5.44 4.99
C GLN A 78 -15.51 5.58 5.77
N GLY A 79 -15.98 4.48 6.36
CA GLY A 79 -17.12 4.49 7.28
C GLY A 79 -16.85 5.27 8.56
#